data_AF-A0A2S6AI31-F1
#
_entry.id   AF-A0A2S6AI31-F1
#
_cell.length_a   1.000
_cell.length_b   1.000
_cell.length_c   1.000
_cell.angle_alpha   90.00
_cell.angle_beta   90.00
_cell.angle_gamma   90.00
#
_symmetry.space_group_name_H-M   'P 1'
#
loop_
_entity.id
_entity.type
_entity.pdbx_description
1 polymer ?
#
loop_
_entity_poly.entity_id
_entity_poly.type
_entity_poly.pdbx_seq_one_letter_code
_entity_poly.pdbx_strand_id
1 'polypeptide(L)'
;MTTNRIEEIQAGLLDDLRDGISFTSEQMADTLADMVAAQAEERPRDGELLTRRLGLDGVRPETLTLLGARFELSRDRVRQLYTRAAGQLLRRVQATGHPDLAIFAERYPVGWGDQRLTRTLLTETYVGDSDIAAQDLAYLKLRLAGHSLIDAKRVAGFVYQRIAGWQQRGRWHLDRPRTAEPVAGQLLPLLRRVQWPSGDPDDLPELPITTVDADDDARGHMFAEKLGRETTFDTALQARLLRMLDDGEQVDSYTERPVAVDFTVDGFADSYCPTVAARLTDGRVLLADVVALGQLGLHANRVRLEAARVHAHARGWGWLVFTGSRLGEPDLLRHTVSARSENILRNRLAAGAVHWAEFRSLVDETGLEPVDLIALALRHNWRWDRAPFRLSAT
;
A
#
# COMPACT_ATOMS: atom_id res chain seq x y z
N MET A 1 31.14 10.46 -15.38
CA MET A 1 30.73 9.38 -14.46
C MET A 1 29.27 9.09 -14.71
N THR A 2 28.97 7.81 -14.85
CA THR A 2 27.93 7.26 -15.71
C THR A 2 26.54 7.23 -15.07
N THR A 3 25.56 7.67 -15.86
CA THR A 3 24.13 7.79 -15.62
C THR A 3 23.43 6.43 -15.56
N ASN A 4 23.81 5.58 -14.60
CA ASN A 4 23.45 4.15 -14.56
C ASN A 4 22.80 3.70 -13.24
N ARG A 5 21.82 4.43 -12.67
CA ARG A 5 21.36 4.16 -11.29
C ARG A 5 19.86 4.18 -10.98
N ILE A 6 18.98 4.35 -11.97
CA ILE A 6 17.54 4.45 -11.70
C ILE A 6 16.84 3.11 -11.97
N GLU A 7 17.21 2.40 -13.04
CA GLU A 7 16.75 1.02 -13.26
C GLU A 7 17.47 -0.01 -12.38
N GLU A 8 18.69 0.22 -11.88
CA GLU A 8 19.28 -0.67 -10.84
C GLU A 8 18.46 -0.68 -9.54
N ILE A 9 17.63 0.35 -9.33
CA ILE A 9 16.75 0.46 -8.16
C ILE A 9 15.38 -0.18 -8.45
N GLN A 10 14.89 -0.16 -9.70
CA GLN A 10 13.59 -0.76 -10.05
C GLN A 10 13.69 -2.22 -10.55
N ALA A 11 14.74 -2.57 -11.29
CA ALA A 11 15.03 -3.92 -11.80
C ALA A 11 15.91 -4.75 -10.84
N GLY A 12 16.22 -4.23 -9.64
CA GLY A 12 17.15 -4.87 -8.71
C GLY A 12 16.69 -4.91 -7.25
N LEU A 13 15.48 -4.46 -6.92
CA LEU A 13 14.99 -4.53 -5.53
C LEU A 13 14.24 -5.85 -5.23
N LEU A 14 13.30 -6.26 -6.08
CA LEU A 14 12.57 -7.53 -6.01
C LEU A 14 12.15 -7.95 -7.43
N ASP A 15 12.23 -9.25 -7.75
CA ASP A 15 11.71 -9.81 -9.01
C ASP A 15 10.17 -9.92 -8.97
N ASP A 16 9.61 -10.13 -7.79
CA ASP A 16 8.18 -10.11 -7.49
C ASP A 16 7.96 -9.45 -6.12
N LEU A 17 6.90 -8.64 -5.98
CA LEU A 17 6.51 -8.07 -4.69
C LEU A 17 6.24 -9.10 -3.60
N ARG A 18 5.87 -10.33 -4.00
CA ARG A 18 5.79 -11.48 -3.12
C ARG A 18 7.08 -11.71 -2.31
N ASP A 19 8.24 -11.41 -2.86
CA ASP A 19 9.52 -11.72 -2.20
C ASP A 19 9.84 -10.73 -1.06
N GLY A 20 9.09 -9.62 -0.99
CA GLY A 20 9.27 -8.58 0.02
C GLY A 20 8.25 -8.59 1.16
N ILE A 21 7.15 -9.36 1.05
CA ILE A 21 6.16 -9.44 2.13
C ILE A 21 6.71 -10.29 3.28
N SER A 22 6.48 -9.85 4.52
CA SER A 22 6.96 -10.56 5.70
C SER A 22 6.08 -10.32 6.92
N PHE A 23 5.94 -11.32 7.78
CA PHE A 23 5.28 -11.14 9.08
C PHE A 23 6.05 -10.21 10.01
N THR A 24 7.38 -10.06 9.83
CA THR A 24 8.17 -9.05 10.56
C THR A 24 7.66 -7.64 10.28
N SER A 25 7.32 -7.32 9.03
CA SER A 25 6.75 -6.03 8.67
C SER A 25 5.37 -5.80 9.30
N GLU A 26 4.52 -6.83 9.32
CA GLU A 26 3.20 -6.74 9.95
C GLU A 26 3.31 -6.61 11.48
N GLN A 27 4.25 -7.32 12.13
CA GLN A 27 4.51 -7.15 13.56
C GLN A 27 4.99 -5.73 13.91
N MET A 28 5.84 -5.13 13.07
CA MET A 28 6.28 -3.75 13.28
C MET A 28 5.10 -2.77 13.14
N ALA A 29 4.17 -3.02 12.20
CA ALA A 29 2.97 -2.21 12.04
C ALA A 29 2.03 -2.35 13.26
N ASP A 30 1.82 -3.59 13.73
CA ASP A 30 1.06 -3.90 14.95
C ASP A 30 1.66 -3.21 16.19
N THR A 31 2.96 -3.35 16.38
CA THR A 31 3.70 -2.71 17.49
C THR A 31 3.55 -1.19 17.45
N LEU A 32 3.65 -0.59 16.25
CA LEU A 32 3.48 0.85 16.09
C LEU A 32 2.04 1.28 16.35
N ALA A 33 1.05 0.49 15.94
CA ALA A 33 -0.35 0.76 16.23
C ALA A 33 -0.68 0.65 17.72
N ASP A 34 -0.12 -0.32 18.44
CA ASP A 34 -0.24 -0.43 19.90
C ASP A 34 0.29 0.82 20.60
N MET A 35 1.45 1.32 20.14
CA MET A 35 2.02 2.59 20.65
C MET A 35 1.10 3.78 20.37
N VAL A 36 0.50 3.83 19.18
CA VAL A 36 -0.45 4.88 18.78
C VAL A 36 -1.75 4.78 19.59
N ALA A 37 -2.28 3.58 19.80
CA ALA A 37 -3.48 3.31 20.57
C ALA A 37 -3.31 3.74 22.04
N ALA A 38 -2.18 3.37 22.66
CA ALA A 38 -1.86 3.82 24.02
C ALA A 38 -1.81 5.35 24.11
N GLN A 39 -1.27 6.04 23.10
CA GLN A 39 -1.28 7.51 23.05
C GLN A 39 -2.69 8.07 22.82
N ALA A 40 -3.52 7.38 22.05
CA ALA A 40 -4.89 7.78 21.74
C ALA A 40 -5.78 7.80 22.98
N GLU A 41 -5.49 6.99 24.02
CA GLU A 41 -6.22 7.02 25.31
C GLU A 41 -6.22 8.43 25.95
N GLU A 42 -5.09 9.14 25.88
CA GLU A 42 -4.97 10.51 26.41
C GLU A 42 -5.21 11.58 25.34
N ARG A 43 -4.86 11.28 24.08
CA ARG A 43 -4.93 12.22 22.95
C ARG A 43 -5.54 11.55 21.72
N PRO A 44 -6.88 11.36 21.68
CA PRO A 44 -7.55 10.64 20.60
C PRO A 44 -7.25 11.22 19.21
N ARG A 45 -7.24 12.54 19.08
CA ARG A 45 -6.92 13.23 17.82
C ARG A 45 -5.49 12.99 17.34
N ASP A 46 -4.52 12.93 18.24
CA ASP A 46 -3.13 12.62 17.87
C ASP A 46 -3.03 11.16 17.41
N GLY A 47 -3.79 10.25 18.04
CA GLY A 47 -3.87 8.85 17.65
C GLY A 47 -4.47 8.64 16.25
N GLU A 48 -5.60 9.29 15.97
CA GLU A 48 -6.23 9.25 14.65
C GLU A 48 -5.31 9.83 13.56
N LEU A 49 -4.68 10.97 13.85
CA LEU A 49 -3.73 11.60 12.94
C LEU A 49 -2.56 10.67 12.59
N LEU A 50 -1.95 10.01 13.59
CA LEU A 50 -0.87 9.06 13.37
C LEU A 50 -1.34 7.83 12.59
N THR A 51 -2.51 7.28 12.92
CA THR A 51 -3.08 6.10 12.27
C THR A 51 -3.25 6.33 10.77
N ARG A 52 -3.94 7.42 10.39
CA ARG A 52 -4.20 7.76 8.98
C ARG A 52 -2.94 8.18 8.23
N ARG A 53 -2.06 8.96 8.87
CA ARG A 53 -0.80 9.40 8.24
C ARG A 53 0.13 8.23 7.94
N LEU A 54 0.09 7.16 8.73
CA LEU A 54 1.01 6.04 8.62
C LEU A 54 0.38 4.79 7.99
N GLY A 55 -0.94 4.77 7.77
CA GLY A 55 -1.68 3.63 7.19
C GLY A 55 -1.71 2.40 8.11
N LEU A 56 -1.86 2.63 9.42
CA LEU A 56 -1.78 1.56 10.44
C LEU A 56 -3.05 0.70 10.48
N ASP A 57 -4.19 1.25 10.09
CA ASP A 57 -5.48 0.55 9.98
C ASP A 57 -5.60 -0.37 8.76
N GLY A 58 -4.55 -0.45 7.93
CA GLY A 58 -4.55 -1.23 6.70
C GLY A 58 -5.09 -0.51 5.48
N VAL A 59 -5.45 0.77 5.62
CA VAL A 59 -5.72 1.68 4.50
C VAL A 59 -4.42 2.40 4.11
N ARG A 60 -4.34 2.88 2.87
CA ARG A 60 -3.17 3.62 2.37
C ARG A 60 -2.94 4.89 3.23
N PRO A 61 -1.68 5.26 3.50
CA PRO A 61 -1.35 6.53 4.15
C PRO A 61 -1.97 7.76 3.47
N GLU A 62 -2.53 8.67 4.27
CA GLU A 62 -3.09 9.94 3.78
C GLU A 62 -2.02 11.04 3.66
N THR A 63 -2.23 11.97 2.70
CA THR A 63 -1.42 13.18 2.54
C THR A 63 -1.69 14.18 3.67
N LEU A 64 -0.74 15.07 3.94
CA LEU A 64 -0.94 16.11 4.95
C LEU A 64 -2.04 17.10 4.55
N THR A 65 -2.27 17.31 3.25
CA THR A 65 -3.36 18.15 2.75
C THR A 65 -4.72 17.51 2.98
N LEU A 66 -4.87 16.21 2.70
CA LEU A 66 -6.11 15.48 2.97
C LEU A 66 -6.44 15.45 4.46
N LEU A 67 -5.43 15.20 5.30
CA LEU A 67 -5.58 15.29 6.76
C LEU A 67 -5.93 16.72 7.20
N GLY A 68 -5.38 17.74 6.55
CA GLY A 68 -5.74 19.14 6.80
C GLY A 68 -7.22 19.41 6.55
N ALA A 69 -7.75 18.92 5.43
CA ALA A 69 -9.18 19.00 5.12
C ALA A 69 -10.03 18.27 6.16
N ARG A 70 -9.64 17.04 6.55
CA ARG A 70 -10.36 16.20 7.51
C ARG A 70 -10.41 16.80 8.91
N PHE A 71 -9.33 17.41 9.37
CA PHE A 71 -9.22 18.01 10.71
C PHE A 71 -9.52 19.51 10.73
N GLU A 72 -9.89 20.12 9.60
CA GLU A 72 -10.10 21.57 9.43
C GLU A 72 -8.87 22.39 9.84
N LEU A 73 -7.69 21.94 9.42
CA LEU A 73 -6.39 22.55 9.71
C LEU A 73 -5.60 22.82 8.42
N SER A 74 -4.69 23.80 8.47
CA SER A 74 -3.72 23.95 7.39
C SER A 74 -2.76 22.75 7.35
N ARG A 75 -2.27 22.43 6.16
CA ARG A 75 -1.23 21.40 5.93
C ARG A 75 -0.03 21.56 6.87
N ASP A 76 0.47 22.79 7.05
CA ASP A 76 1.59 23.05 7.95
C ASP A 76 1.24 22.77 9.42
N ARG A 77 0.02 23.11 9.84
CA ARG A 77 -0.44 22.83 11.19
C ARG A 77 -0.54 21.32 11.44
N VAL A 78 -1.04 20.55 10.47
CA VAL A 78 -1.05 19.08 10.55
C VAL A 78 0.37 18.54 10.67
N ARG A 79 1.32 19.02 9.85
CA ARG A 79 2.75 18.63 9.94
C ARG A 79 3.34 18.85 11.33
N GLN A 80 3.05 20.00 11.94
CA GLN A 80 3.51 20.33 13.30
C GLN A 80 2.91 19.39 14.35
N LEU A 81 1.60 19.14 14.27
CA LEU A 81 0.90 18.23 15.18
C LEU A 81 1.41 16.80 15.06
N TYR A 82 1.59 16.32 13.82
CA TYR A 82 2.17 15.01 13.54
C TYR A 82 3.58 14.89 14.13
N THR A 83 4.46 15.87 13.87
CA THR A 83 5.84 15.85 14.40
C THR A 83 5.86 15.81 15.92
N ARG A 84 4.97 16.58 16.57
CA ARG A 84 4.82 16.58 18.02
C ARG A 84 4.32 15.21 18.53
N ALA A 85 3.28 14.65 17.90
CA ALA A 85 2.68 13.38 18.28
C ALA A 85 3.68 12.22 18.12
N ALA A 86 4.40 12.15 16.99
CA ALA A 86 5.47 11.17 16.76
C ALA A 86 6.60 11.29 17.79
N GLY A 87 7.01 12.52 18.13
CA GLY A 87 8.02 12.76 19.16
C GLY A 87 7.56 12.42 20.58
N GLN A 88 6.26 12.48 20.87
CA GLN A 88 5.69 12.02 22.14
C GLN A 88 5.66 10.50 22.23
N LEU A 89 5.25 9.84 21.15
CA LEU A 89 5.25 8.39 21.01
C LEU A 89 6.65 7.80 21.25
N LEU A 90 7.68 8.35 20.61
CA LEU A 90 9.08 7.93 20.84
C LEU A 90 9.55 8.16 22.29
N ARG A 91 9.19 9.29 22.92
CA ARG A 91 9.58 9.57 24.30
C ARG A 91 8.89 8.66 25.31
N ARG A 92 7.61 8.36 25.08
CA ARG A 92 6.85 7.45 25.94
C ARG A 92 7.50 6.07 25.94
N VAL A 93 7.78 5.52 24.77
CA VAL A 93 8.40 4.20 24.66
C VAL A 93 9.78 4.14 25.32
N GLN A 94 10.56 5.21 25.21
CA GLN A 94 11.87 5.31 25.86
C GLN A 94 11.77 5.39 27.39
N ALA A 95 10.69 6.00 27.90
CA ALA A 95 10.46 6.15 29.33
C ALA A 95 9.85 4.88 29.96
N THR A 96 8.96 4.18 29.25
CA THR A 96 8.28 2.98 29.74
C THR A 96 9.04 1.69 29.44
N GLY A 97 9.86 1.68 28.39
CA GLY A 97 10.47 0.47 27.85
C GLY A 97 9.46 -0.49 27.22
N HIS A 98 8.23 -0.05 26.95
CA HIS A 98 7.14 -0.86 26.40
C HIS A 98 6.47 -0.13 25.23
N PRO A 99 6.13 -0.84 24.12
CA PRO A 99 6.34 -2.27 23.88
C PRO A 99 7.82 -2.62 23.63
N ASP A 100 8.11 -3.92 23.53
CA ASP A 100 9.43 -4.41 23.14
C ASP A 100 9.77 -3.98 21.70
N LEU A 101 10.93 -3.36 21.53
CA LEU A 101 11.40 -2.83 20.25
C LEU A 101 12.47 -3.71 19.59
N ALA A 102 12.77 -4.88 20.16
CA ALA A 102 13.77 -5.81 19.63
C ALA A 102 13.57 -6.06 18.13
N ILE A 103 12.33 -6.20 17.68
CA ILE A 103 12.02 -6.42 16.25
C ILE A 103 12.53 -5.30 15.34
N PHE A 104 12.44 -4.04 15.77
CA PHE A 104 12.99 -2.92 15.00
C PHE A 104 14.51 -2.96 14.97
N ALA A 105 15.14 -3.26 16.12
CA ALA A 105 16.59 -3.36 16.22
C ALA A 105 17.17 -4.51 15.40
N GLU A 106 16.48 -5.66 15.36
CA GLU A 106 16.82 -6.81 14.52
C GLU A 106 16.68 -6.49 13.03
N ARG A 107 15.61 -5.77 12.66
CA ARG A 107 15.33 -5.43 11.26
C ARG A 107 16.23 -4.30 10.73
N TYR A 108 16.59 -3.34 11.58
CA TYR A 108 17.46 -2.21 11.24
C TYR A 108 18.63 -2.08 12.23
N PRO A 109 19.59 -3.02 12.25
CA PRO A 109 20.69 -2.97 13.21
C PRO A 109 21.49 -1.67 13.14
N VAL A 110 21.82 -1.14 14.31
CA VAL A 110 22.77 -0.02 14.42
C VAL A 110 24.14 -0.46 13.89
N GLY A 111 24.77 0.40 13.10
CA GLY A 111 26.05 0.10 12.44
C GLY A 111 25.93 -0.45 11.03
N TRP A 112 24.72 -0.80 10.55
CA TRP A 112 24.53 -1.02 9.12
C TRP A 112 24.77 0.27 8.33
N GLY A 113 25.42 0.14 7.17
CA GLY A 113 25.67 1.28 6.29
C GLY A 113 24.38 1.88 5.72
N ASP A 114 24.36 3.21 5.57
CA ASP A 114 23.20 3.99 5.11
C ASP A 114 22.59 3.44 3.80
N GLN A 115 23.41 2.97 2.87
CA GLN A 115 22.94 2.39 1.60
C GLN A 115 22.08 1.14 1.81
N ARG A 116 22.49 0.24 2.72
CA ARG A 116 21.77 -1.00 3.03
C ARG A 116 20.44 -0.70 3.73
N LEU A 117 20.45 0.22 4.69
CA LEU A 117 19.24 0.67 5.38
C LEU A 117 18.26 1.33 4.41
N THR A 118 18.75 2.25 3.57
CA THR A 118 17.93 2.93 2.56
C THR A 118 17.29 1.93 1.59
N ARG A 119 18.07 0.96 1.08
CA ARG A 119 17.53 -0.09 0.18
C ARG A 119 16.44 -0.90 0.88
N THR A 120 16.67 -1.33 2.12
CA THR A 120 15.70 -2.13 2.89
C THR A 120 14.40 -1.37 3.11
N LEU A 121 14.50 -0.09 3.49
CA LEU A 121 13.36 0.79 3.72
C LEU A 121 12.59 1.10 2.43
N LEU A 122 13.27 1.26 1.30
CA LEU A 122 12.63 1.43 -0.01
C LEU A 122 11.90 0.17 -0.45
N THR A 123 12.48 -1.02 -0.24
CA THR A 123 11.79 -2.31 -0.51
C THR A 123 10.49 -2.38 0.26
N GLU A 124 10.51 -2.13 1.56
CA GLU A 124 9.30 -2.20 2.39
C GLU A 124 8.29 -1.11 2.06
N THR A 125 8.74 0.08 1.67
CA THR A 125 7.86 1.16 1.19
C THR A 125 7.09 0.71 -0.04
N TYR A 126 7.78 0.09 -1.00
CA TYR A 126 7.19 -0.39 -2.24
C TYR A 126 6.23 -1.56 -2.00
N VAL A 127 6.64 -2.52 -1.17
CA VAL A 127 5.80 -3.67 -0.79
C VAL A 127 4.56 -3.24 -0.01
N GLY A 128 4.69 -2.22 0.84
CA GLY A 128 3.63 -1.71 1.69
C GLY A 128 2.76 -0.62 1.06
N ASP A 129 3.00 -0.24 -0.20
CA ASP A 129 2.29 0.84 -0.90
C ASP A 129 2.22 2.15 -0.08
N SER A 130 3.34 2.50 0.57
CA SER A 130 3.41 3.55 1.60
C SER A 130 4.28 4.75 1.22
N ASP A 131 4.48 5.00 -0.09
CA ASP A 131 5.36 6.06 -0.61
C ASP A 131 5.06 7.45 0.01
N ILE A 132 3.77 7.79 0.13
CA ILE A 132 3.28 9.05 0.72
C ILE A 132 3.79 9.30 2.15
N ALA A 133 4.03 8.24 2.93
CA ALA A 133 4.52 8.31 4.31
C ALA A 133 5.91 7.69 4.51
N ALA A 134 6.64 7.42 3.42
CA ALA A 134 7.89 6.67 3.46
C ALA A 134 8.96 7.31 4.35
N GLN A 135 9.11 8.64 4.27
CA GLN A 135 10.07 9.37 5.11
C GLN A 135 9.72 9.27 6.60
N ASP A 136 8.44 9.40 6.91
CA ASP A 136 7.90 9.36 8.26
C ASP A 136 8.06 7.98 8.89
N LEU A 137 7.68 6.94 8.16
CA LEU A 137 7.84 5.54 8.56
C LEU A 137 9.32 5.17 8.70
N ALA A 138 10.17 5.56 7.75
CA ALA A 138 11.61 5.32 7.82
C ALA A 138 12.24 5.96 9.07
N TYR A 139 11.88 7.22 9.35
CA TYR A 139 12.35 7.91 10.54
C TYR A 139 11.92 7.19 11.82
N LEU A 140 10.64 6.84 11.94
CA LEU A 140 10.11 6.14 13.13
C LEU A 140 10.77 4.77 13.32
N LYS A 141 10.82 3.95 12.28
CA LYS A 141 11.45 2.62 12.29
C LYS A 141 12.90 2.67 12.77
N LEU A 142 13.70 3.61 12.25
CA LEU A 142 15.10 3.77 12.66
C LEU A 142 15.24 4.28 14.10
N ARG A 143 14.38 5.20 14.54
CA ARG A 143 14.39 5.69 15.92
C ARG A 143 14.01 4.59 16.93
N LEU A 144 13.04 3.75 16.57
CA LEU A 144 12.63 2.59 17.37
C LEU A 144 13.70 1.50 17.39
N ALA A 145 14.45 1.35 16.30
CA ALA A 145 15.62 0.46 16.22
C ALA A 145 16.85 0.97 17.00
N GLY A 146 16.79 2.16 17.62
CA GLY A 146 17.87 2.71 18.43
C GLY A 146 18.87 3.61 17.68
N HIS A 147 18.66 3.92 16.41
CA HIS A 147 19.52 4.86 15.67
C HIS A 147 19.43 6.26 16.25
N SER A 148 20.52 7.02 16.22
CA SER A 148 20.54 8.41 16.70
C SER A 148 19.55 9.30 15.92
N LEU A 149 19.18 10.45 16.50
CA LEU A 149 18.31 11.43 15.82
C LEU A 149 18.92 11.87 14.47
N ILE A 150 20.24 12.07 14.44
CA ILE A 150 20.95 12.54 13.26
C ILE A 150 20.98 11.45 12.19
N ASP A 151 21.30 10.22 12.55
CA ASP A 151 21.36 9.10 11.60
C ASP A 151 19.97 8.75 11.04
N ALA A 152 18.95 8.69 11.91
CA ALA A 152 17.58 8.42 11.48
C ALA A 152 17.07 9.48 10.49
N LYS A 153 17.32 10.78 10.75
CA LYS A 153 16.96 11.85 9.82
C LYS A 153 17.74 11.77 8.51
N ARG A 154 19.03 11.45 8.57
CA ARG A 154 19.89 11.33 7.38
C ARG A 154 19.39 10.22 6.46
N VAL A 155 19.20 9.01 6.99
CA VAL A 155 18.75 7.85 6.20
C VAL A 155 17.31 8.02 5.71
N ALA A 156 16.39 8.52 6.54
CA ALA A 156 15.03 8.85 6.09
C ALA A 156 15.03 9.91 4.98
N GLY A 157 15.96 10.89 5.05
CA GLY A 157 16.20 11.86 3.99
C GLY A 157 16.67 11.22 2.68
N PHE A 158 17.53 10.20 2.73
CA PHE A 158 17.92 9.44 1.54
C PHE A 158 16.75 8.67 0.92
N VAL A 159 15.88 8.06 1.75
CA VAL A 159 14.64 7.42 1.28
C VAL A 159 13.75 8.44 0.55
N TYR A 160 13.50 9.59 1.18
CA TYR A 160 12.73 10.68 0.58
C TYR A 160 13.33 11.16 -0.74
N GLN A 161 14.64 11.43 -0.79
CA GLN A 161 15.32 11.88 -2.01
C GLN A 161 15.21 10.87 -3.15
N ARG A 162 15.23 9.57 -2.84
CA ARG A 162 15.01 8.53 -3.85
C ARG A 162 13.59 8.57 -4.37
N ILE A 163 12.60 8.73 -3.49
CA ILE A 163 11.19 8.80 -3.85
C ILE A 163 10.86 10.06 -4.65
N ALA A 164 11.17 11.23 -4.11
CA ALA A 164 11.01 12.52 -4.78
C ALA A 164 11.74 12.56 -6.13
N GLY A 165 12.93 11.93 -6.20
CA GLY A 165 13.73 11.87 -7.43
C GLY A 165 13.04 11.17 -8.60
N TRP A 166 12.16 10.20 -8.36
CA TRP A 166 11.37 9.59 -9.44
C TRP A 166 9.97 10.20 -9.56
N GLN A 167 9.39 10.73 -8.49
CA GLN A 167 8.12 11.47 -8.52
C GLN A 167 8.21 12.79 -9.32
N GLN A 168 9.34 13.51 -9.24
CA GLN A 168 9.51 14.85 -9.83
C GLN A 168 10.17 14.87 -11.22
N ARG A 169 10.88 13.80 -11.64
CA ARG A 169 11.62 13.77 -12.90
C ARG A 169 10.76 13.35 -14.09
N GLY A 170 9.59 13.97 -14.23
CA GLY A 170 8.66 13.85 -15.35
C GLY A 170 9.23 14.20 -16.73
N ARG A 171 10.20 13.41 -17.22
CA ARG A 171 10.56 13.22 -18.64
C ARG A 171 10.94 11.76 -18.79
N TRP A 172 9.91 10.92 -18.77
CA TRP A 172 10.05 9.46 -18.79
C TRP A 172 10.04 8.86 -20.21
N HIS A 173 9.83 9.69 -21.25
CA HIS A 173 10.36 9.39 -22.57
C HIS A 173 11.88 9.58 -22.53
N LEU A 174 12.59 8.50 -22.23
CA LEU A 174 14.00 8.43 -22.56
C LEU A 174 14.11 8.56 -24.09
N ASP A 175 14.96 9.46 -24.59
CA ASP A 175 15.34 9.61 -26.01
C ASP A 175 15.91 8.32 -26.66
N ARG A 176 15.92 7.19 -25.93
CA ARG A 176 16.37 5.88 -26.41
C ARG A 176 15.45 4.77 -25.93
N PRO A 177 14.84 3.99 -26.83
CA PRO A 177 14.11 2.78 -26.46
C PRO A 177 15.08 1.76 -25.85
N ARG A 178 14.76 1.24 -24.65
CA ARG A 178 15.51 0.16 -23.98
C ARG A 178 14.78 -1.17 -24.10
N THR A 179 15.57 -2.22 -24.21
CA THR A 179 15.23 -3.65 -24.23
C THR A 179 14.93 -4.22 -22.84
N ALA A 180 14.01 -3.59 -22.10
CA ALA A 180 13.23 -4.35 -21.11
C ALA A 180 12.04 -4.98 -21.85
N GLU A 181 11.47 -6.09 -21.36
CA GLU A 181 10.21 -6.60 -21.90
C GLU A 181 9.23 -5.43 -22.03
N PRO A 182 8.65 -5.17 -23.22
CA PRO A 182 7.76 -4.03 -23.40
C PRO A 182 6.67 -4.10 -22.33
N VAL A 183 6.53 -3.01 -21.57
CA VAL A 183 5.58 -2.89 -20.45
C VAL A 183 4.15 -3.26 -20.90
N ALA A 184 3.83 -2.99 -22.17
CA ALA A 184 2.60 -3.42 -22.85
C ALA A 184 2.33 -4.94 -22.78
N GLY A 185 3.36 -5.79 -22.87
CA GLY A 185 3.23 -7.25 -22.77
C GLY A 185 2.75 -7.74 -21.39
N GLN A 186 2.92 -6.92 -20.35
CA GLN A 186 2.50 -7.24 -18.98
C GLN A 186 0.99 -7.02 -18.76
N LEU A 187 0.30 -6.26 -19.62
CA LEU A 187 -1.13 -5.99 -19.49
C LEU A 187 -1.98 -7.21 -19.84
N LEU A 188 -1.61 -7.97 -20.87
CA LEU A 188 -2.39 -9.13 -21.34
C LEU A 188 -2.59 -10.21 -20.24
N PRO A 189 -1.58 -10.63 -19.47
CA PRO A 189 -1.79 -11.51 -18.32
C PRO A 189 -2.77 -10.94 -17.29
N LEU A 190 -2.79 -9.63 -17.06
CA LEU A 190 -3.72 -8.99 -16.13
C LEU A 190 -5.15 -8.98 -16.67
N LEU A 191 -5.33 -8.73 -17.98
CA LEU A 191 -6.66 -8.72 -18.60
C LEU A 191 -7.37 -10.09 -18.48
N ARG A 192 -6.62 -11.18 -18.40
CA ARG A 192 -7.17 -12.54 -18.16
C ARG A 192 -7.73 -12.72 -16.74
N ARG A 193 -7.38 -11.84 -15.80
CA ARG A 193 -7.86 -11.86 -14.41
C ARG A 193 -9.07 -10.96 -14.19
N VAL A 194 -9.43 -10.15 -15.18
CA VAL A 194 -10.54 -9.20 -15.07
C VAL A 194 -11.85 -9.96 -14.91
N GLN A 195 -12.65 -9.53 -13.94
CA GLN A 195 -14.01 -10.00 -13.77
C GLN A 195 -14.95 -9.12 -14.61
N TRP A 196 -15.37 -9.61 -15.76
CA TRP A 196 -16.24 -8.89 -16.68
C TRP A 196 -17.72 -9.11 -16.32
N PRO A 197 -18.53 -8.04 -16.21
CA PRO A 197 -19.98 -8.17 -16.14
C PRO A 197 -20.56 -8.48 -17.53
N SER A 198 -21.85 -8.79 -17.57
CA SER A 198 -22.63 -8.86 -18.82
C SER A 198 -23.18 -7.48 -19.18
N GLY A 199 -23.33 -7.22 -20.48
CA GLY A 199 -23.94 -5.99 -21.01
C GLY A 199 -22.91 -5.03 -21.60
N ASP A 200 -23.41 -3.91 -22.14
CA ASP A 200 -22.59 -2.87 -22.72
C ASP A 200 -22.06 -1.94 -21.61
N PRO A 201 -20.78 -1.52 -21.67
CA PRO A 201 -20.21 -0.64 -20.66
C PRO A 201 -20.67 0.80 -20.83
N ASP A 202 -20.96 1.48 -19.73
CA ASP A 202 -21.13 2.92 -19.69
C ASP A 202 -19.85 3.65 -20.13
N ASP A 203 -19.99 4.91 -20.52
CA ASP A 203 -18.86 5.73 -20.94
C ASP A 203 -17.88 6.07 -19.81
N LEU A 204 -16.61 6.21 -20.19
CA LEU A 204 -15.59 6.75 -19.29
C LEU A 204 -15.89 8.21 -18.95
N PRO A 205 -15.69 8.63 -17.69
CA PRO A 205 -15.66 10.05 -17.35
C PRO A 205 -14.55 10.77 -18.12
N GLU A 206 -14.85 11.96 -18.65
CA GLU A 206 -13.86 12.75 -19.41
C GLU A 206 -12.69 13.23 -18.56
N LEU A 207 -12.94 13.49 -17.27
CA LEU A 207 -11.97 14.05 -16.34
C LEU A 207 -11.91 13.25 -15.03
N PRO A 208 -10.74 13.21 -14.38
CA PRO A 208 -10.60 12.62 -13.06
C PRO A 208 -11.43 13.41 -12.03
N ILE A 209 -11.84 12.74 -10.95
CA ILE A 209 -12.38 13.45 -9.79
C ILE A 209 -11.28 14.30 -9.18
N THR A 210 -11.60 15.57 -8.94
CA THR A 210 -10.75 16.49 -8.17
C THR A 210 -10.82 16.14 -6.69
N THR A 211 -9.70 15.73 -6.11
CA THR A 211 -9.54 15.59 -4.66
C THR A 211 -8.95 16.87 -4.07
N VAL A 212 -9.21 17.12 -2.78
CA VAL A 212 -8.70 18.33 -2.07
C VAL A 212 -7.17 18.38 -2.06
N ASP A 213 -6.51 17.25 -2.22
CA ASP A 213 -5.06 17.08 -2.23
C ASP A 213 -4.50 16.77 -3.61
N ALA A 214 -5.24 17.07 -4.70
CA ALA A 214 -4.81 16.79 -6.07
C ALA A 214 -3.44 17.38 -6.42
N ASP A 215 -3.14 18.57 -5.89
CA ASP A 215 -1.89 19.32 -6.09
C ASP A 215 -0.89 19.16 -4.91
N ASP A 216 -1.03 18.13 -4.07
CA ASP A 216 -0.09 17.92 -2.94
C ASP A 216 1.31 17.53 -3.47
N ASP A 217 2.35 18.26 -3.04
CA ASP A 217 3.75 18.02 -3.43
C ASP A 217 4.27 16.61 -3.12
N ALA A 218 3.58 15.82 -2.28
CA ALA A 218 3.92 14.43 -1.99
C ALA A 218 3.51 13.46 -3.12
N ARG A 219 2.61 13.89 -4.02
CA ARG A 219 2.21 13.11 -5.20
C ARG A 219 3.29 13.19 -6.28
N GLY A 220 3.40 12.13 -7.06
CA GLY A 220 4.24 12.13 -8.25
C GLY A 220 3.46 12.50 -9.50
N HIS A 221 4.18 12.94 -10.53
CA HIS A 221 3.62 13.40 -11.80
C HIS A 221 4.21 12.59 -12.96
N MET A 222 3.38 12.29 -13.95
CA MET A 222 3.83 11.77 -15.25
C MET A 222 3.01 12.40 -16.38
N PHE A 223 3.65 12.59 -17.53
CA PHE A 223 2.93 12.88 -18.76
C PHE A 223 2.34 11.59 -19.30
N ALA A 224 1.03 11.57 -19.55
CA ALA A 224 0.31 10.46 -20.13
C ALA A 224 0.07 10.73 -21.62
N GLU A 225 0.73 9.97 -22.51
CA GLU A 225 0.66 10.19 -23.95
C GLU A 225 -0.77 10.01 -24.49
N LYS A 226 -1.48 8.95 -24.06
CA LYS A 226 -2.86 8.68 -24.49
C LYS A 226 -3.83 9.77 -24.04
N LEU A 227 -3.51 10.50 -22.97
CA LEU A 227 -4.35 11.57 -22.44
C LEU A 227 -3.92 12.97 -22.91
N GLY A 228 -2.70 13.09 -23.45
CA GLY A 228 -2.12 14.37 -23.87
C GLY A 228 -1.93 15.38 -22.73
N ARG A 229 -1.82 14.92 -21.47
CA ARG A 229 -1.73 15.79 -20.28
C ARG A 229 -0.90 15.16 -19.17
N GLU A 230 -0.52 15.97 -18.17
CA GLU A 230 -0.01 15.45 -16.91
C GLU A 230 -1.10 14.75 -16.10
N THR A 231 -0.69 13.66 -15.43
CA THR A 231 -1.48 12.91 -14.45
C THR A 231 -0.66 12.70 -13.19
N THR A 232 -1.36 12.53 -12.06
CA THR A 232 -0.77 12.37 -10.73
C THR A 232 -1.01 10.97 -10.17
N PHE A 233 -0.04 10.48 -9.41
CA PHE A 233 -0.11 9.19 -8.71
C PHE A 233 0.46 9.31 -7.29
N ASP A 234 0.00 8.44 -6.39
CA ASP A 234 0.41 8.46 -4.98
C ASP A 234 1.62 7.57 -4.73
N THR A 235 1.73 6.46 -5.47
CA THR A 235 2.71 5.41 -5.21
C THR A 235 3.36 4.88 -6.48
N ALA A 236 4.51 4.23 -6.33
CA ALA A 236 5.21 3.63 -7.48
C ALA A 236 4.39 2.49 -8.13
N LEU A 237 3.50 1.84 -7.37
CA LEU A 237 2.58 0.84 -7.90
C LEU A 237 1.52 1.46 -8.81
N GLN A 238 0.94 2.60 -8.41
CA GLN A 238 0.04 3.35 -9.28
C GLN A 238 0.74 3.84 -10.53
N ALA A 239 1.94 4.43 -10.41
CA ALA A 239 2.73 4.84 -11.57
C ALA A 239 3.01 3.67 -12.53
N ARG A 240 3.27 2.47 -11.99
CA ARG A 240 3.47 1.26 -12.82
C ARG A 240 2.20 0.87 -13.58
N LEU A 241 1.04 0.84 -12.92
CA LEU A 241 -0.24 0.55 -13.58
C LEU A 241 -0.56 1.58 -14.66
N LEU A 242 -0.44 2.88 -14.35
CA LEU A 242 -0.72 3.95 -15.31
C LEU A 242 0.17 3.86 -16.55
N ARG A 243 1.48 3.59 -16.39
CA ARG A 243 2.38 3.35 -17.53
C ARG A 243 1.99 2.13 -18.35
N MET A 244 1.57 1.04 -17.70
CA MET A 244 1.09 -0.14 -18.43
C MET A 244 -0.14 0.14 -19.30
N LEU A 245 -1.01 1.04 -18.85
CA LEU A 245 -2.18 1.46 -19.61
C LEU A 245 -1.81 2.46 -20.71
N ASP A 246 -0.91 3.39 -20.43
CA ASP A 246 -0.45 4.41 -21.40
C ASP A 246 0.39 3.81 -22.54
N ASP A 247 1.19 2.76 -22.27
CA ASP A 247 1.96 2.05 -23.30
C ASP A 247 1.13 0.93 -23.98
N GLY A 248 -0.02 0.56 -23.42
CA GLY A 248 -0.77 -0.63 -23.84
C GLY A 248 -1.50 -0.44 -25.17
N GLU A 249 -1.19 -1.27 -26.17
CA GLU A 249 -1.90 -1.28 -27.46
C GLU A 249 -3.38 -1.72 -27.33
N GLN A 250 -3.71 -2.47 -26.28
CA GLN A 250 -5.08 -2.91 -26.02
C GLN A 250 -5.94 -1.81 -25.38
N VAL A 251 -5.33 -0.71 -24.93
CA VAL A 251 -6.01 0.42 -24.31
C VAL A 251 -6.24 1.48 -25.37
N ASP A 252 -7.46 1.98 -25.47
CA ASP A 252 -7.78 3.13 -26.32
C ASP A 252 -7.52 4.44 -25.54
N SER A 253 -8.15 4.57 -24.37
CA SER A 253 -8.09 5.74 -23.50
C SER A 253 -8.30 5.33 -22.03
N TYR A 254 -7.99 6.21 -21.08
CA TYR A 254 -8.21 5.95 -19.66
C TYR A 254 -8.42 7.23 -18.85
N THR A 255 -8.99 7.11 -17.65
CA THR A 255 -9.19 8.22 -16.72
C THR A 255 -8.74 7.77 -15.33
N GLU A 256 -7.73 8.43 -14.77
CA GLU A 256 -7.32 8.22 -13.38
C GLU A 256 -8.41 8.73 -12.42
N ARG A 257 -8.49 8.16 -11.20
CA ARG A 257 -9.51 8.55 -10.20
C ARG A 257 -10.90 8.79 -10.82
N PRO A 258 -11.45 7.82 -11.57
CA PRO A 258 -12.59 8.06 -12.44
C PRO A 258 -13.88 8.30 -11.66
N VAL A 259 -13.99 7.71 -10.47
CA VAL A 259 -15.23 7.72 -9.69
C VAL A 259 -14.95 7.62 -8.20
N ALA A 260 -15.85 8.18 -7.38
CA ALA A 260 -15.83 8.01 -5.94
C ALA A 260 -16.72 6.81 -5.59
N VAL A 261 -16.18 5.91 -4.77
CA VAL A 261 -16.86 4.72 -4.28
C VAL A 261 -17.03 4.85 -2.78
N ASP A 262 -18.28 4.93 -2.35
CA ASP A 262 -18.65 4.91 -0.95
C ASP A 262 -18.64 3.48 -0.43
N PHE A 263 -18.16 3.30 0.80
CA PHE A 263 -18.15 2.03 1.48
C PHE A 263 -18.33 2.23 2.99
N THR A 264 -18.63 1.14 3.71
CA THR A 264 -18.80 1.18 5.16
C THR A 264 -18.04 0.03 5.79
N VAL A 265 -17.11 0.34 6.67
CA VAL A 265 -16.37 -0.65 7.47
C VAL A 265 -16.78 -0.47 8.92
N ASP A 266 -17.30 -1.53 9.54
CA ASP A 266 -17.70 -1.52 10.96
C ASP A 266 -18.64 -0.38 11.37
N GLY A 267 -19.54 0.02 10.45
CA GLY A 267 -20.49 1.11 10.66
C GLY A 267 -19.94 2.51 10.38
N PHE A 268 -18.66 2.64 10.05
CA PHE A 268 -18.05 3.91 9.64
C PHE A 268 -18.07 4.04 8.12
N ALA A 269 -18.79 5.05 7.63
CA ALA A 269 -18.80 5.40 6.22
C ALA A 269 -17.52 6.15 5.83
N ASP A 270 -16.93 5.77 4.71
CA ASP A 270 -15.83 6.49 4.07
C ASP A 270 -15.98 6.38 2.55
N SER A 271 -15.19 7.14 1.81
CA SER A 271 -15.18 7.09 0.34
C SER A 271 -13.76 7.15 -0.19
N TYR A 272 -13.55 6.54 -1.36
CA TYR A 272 -12.26 6.57 -2.03
C TYR A 272 -12.42 6.56 -3.53
N CYS A 273 -11.35 6.91 -4.24
CA CYS A 273 -11.30 6.82 -5.69
C CYS A 273 -10.43 5.62 -6.09
N PRO A 274 -10.96 4.61 -6.80
CA PRO A 274 -10.15 3.60 -7.46
C PRO A 274 -9.11 4.26 -8.38
N THR A 275 -7.99 3.57 -8.59
CA THR A 275 -6.84 4.17 -9.27
C THR A 275 -7.15 4.66 -10.69
N VAL A 276 -7.82 3.85 -11.53
CA VAL A 276 -8.03 4.18 -12.96
C VAL A 276 -9.18 3.39 -13.59
N ALA A 277 -9.89 3.99 -14.55
CA ALA A 277 -10.74 3.27 -15.49
C ALA A 277 -10.17 3.39 -16.91
N ALA A 278 -10.16 2.31 -17.69
CA ALA A 278 -9.58 2.26 -19.03
C ALA A 278 -10.57 1.65 -20.03
N ARG A 279 -10.69 2.28 -21.19
CA ARG A 279 -11.43 1.74 -22.34
C ARG A 279 -10.46 0.93 -23.18
N LEU A 280 -10.82 -0.31 -23.46
CA LEU A 280 -10.06 -1.19 -24.32
C LEU A 280 -10.45 -0.94 -25.79
N THR A 281 -9.56 -1.31 -26.71
CA THR A 281 -9.78 -1.19 -28.15
C THR A 281 -10.91 -2.08 -28.68
N ASP A 282 -11.33 -3.09 -27.90
CA ASP A 282 -12.50 -3.91 -28.19
C ASP A 282 -13.82 -3.34 -27.63
N GLY A 283 -13.79 -2.12 -27.09
CA GLY A 283 -14.95 -1.40 -26.57
C GLY A 283 -15.26 -1.65 -25.10
N ARG A 284 -14.71 -2.71 -24.48
CA ARG A 284 -14.92 -2.99 -23.06
C ARG A 284 -14.27 -1.92 -22.17
N VAL A 285 -14.82 -1.70 -20.99
CA VAL A 285 -14.26 -0.76 -20.00
C VAL A 285 -13.83 -1.52 -18.75
N LEU A 286 -12.64 -1.25 -18.25
CA LEU A 286 -12.05 -1.85 -17.06
C LEU A 286 -11.90 -0.79 -15.96
N LEU A 287 -12.43 -1.03 -14.76
CA LEU A 287 -12.03 -0.34 -13.54
C LEU A 287 -10.93 -1.14 -12.84
N ALA A 288 -9.80 -0.49 -12.57
CA ALA A 288 -8.67 -1.08 -11.89
C ALA A 288 -8.29 -0.28 -10.64
N ASP A 289 -8.05 -0.99 -9.53
CA ASP A 289 -7.49 -0.39 -8.34
C ASP A 289 -6.18 -1.05 -7.90
N VAL A 290 -5.30 -0.23 -7.31
CA VAL A 290 -3.99 -0.65 -6.83
C VAL A 290 -4.08 -0.98 -5.35
N VAL A 291 -3.78 -2.23 -5.00
CA VAL A 291 -3.66 -2.70 -3.61
C VAL A 291 -2.45 -3.60 -3.51
N ALA A 292 -1.47 -3.23 -2.69
CA ALA A 292 -0.30 -4.07 -2.45
C ALA A 292 -0.69 -5.51 -2.08
N LEU A 293 0.05 -6.49 -2.59
CA LEU A 293 -0.24 -7.92 -2.39
C LEU A 293 -0.52 -8.27 -0.91
N GLY A 294 0.33 -7.80 0.00
CA GLY A 294 0.22 -8.04 1.44
C GLY A 294 -1.08 -7.51 2.08
N GLN A 295 -1.73 -6.54 1.43
CA GLN A 295 -2.91 -5.86 1.95
C GLN A 295 -4.24 -6.45 1.44
N LEU A 296 -4.22 -7.37 0.48
CA LEU A 296 -5.42 -7.99 -0.09
C LEU A 296 -6.23 -8.80 0.94
N GLY A 297 -5.55 -9.41 1.92
CA GLY A 297 -6.21 -10.21 2.95
C GLY A 297 -6.94 -9.39 4.01
N LEU A 298 -6.65 -8.09 4.11
CA LEU A 298 -7.15 -7.21 5.17
C LEU A 298 -8.64 -6.93 5.00
N HIS A 299 -9.39 -7.01 6.10
CA HIS A 299 -10.84 -6.87 6.08
C HIS A 299 -11.31 -5.54 5.47
N ALA A 300 -10.73 -4.41 5.91
CA ALA A 300 -11.06 -3.08 5.40
C ALA A 300 -10.87 -2.98 3.88
N ASN A 301 -9.77 -3.54 3.35
CA ASN A 301 -9.53 -3.57 1.92
C ASN A 301 -10.51 -4.47 1.18
N ARG A 302 -10.84 -5.64 1.73
CA ARG A 302 -11.81 -6.54 1.10
C ARG A 302 -13.20 -5.91 0.98
N VAL A 303 -13.66 -5.21 2.02
CA VAL A 303 -14.93 -4.45 2.00
C VAL A 303 -14.88 -3.34 0.95
N ARG A 304 -13.79 -2.56 0.93
CA ARG A 304 -13.56 -1.46 -0.01
C ARG A 304 -13.51 -1.92 -1.48
N LEU A 305 -12.83 -3.03 -1.74
CA LEU A 305 -12.68 -3.62 -3.08
C LEU A 305 -14.00 -4.24 -3.57
N GLU A 306 -14.76 -4.87 -2.68
CA GLU A 306 -16.08 -5.38 -3.03
C GLU A 306 -17.06 -4.25 -3.40
N ALA A 307 -17.03 -3.13 -2.67
CA ALA A 307 -17.84 -1.95 -3.02
C ALA A 307 -17.49 -1.42 -4.41
N ALA A 308 -16.20 -1.32 -4.75
CA ALA A 308 -15.77 -0.87 -6.08
C ALA A 308 -16.07 -1.90 -7.19
N ARG A 309 -15.99 -3.20 -6.90
CA ARG A 309 -16.41 -4.26 -7.83
C ARG A 309 -17.89 -4.14 -8.16
N VAL A 310 -18.75 -4.01 -7.14
CA VAL A 310 -20.20 -3.80 -7.33
C VAL A 310 -20.46 -2.53 -8.14
N HIS A 311 -19.75 -1.44 -7.82
CA HIS A 311 -19.86 -0.17 -8.52
C HIS A 311 -19.45 -0.25 -10.00
N ALA A 312 -18.38 -1.00 -10.31
CA ALA A 312 -17.91 -1.25 -11.68
C ALA A 312 -18.93 -2.09 -12.46
N HIS A 313 -19.38 -3.20 -11.87
CA HIS A 313 -20.33 -4.12 -12.52
C HIS A 313 -21.67 -3.45 -12.80
N ALA A 314 -22.13 -2.55 -11.94
CA ALA A 314 -23.33 -1.75 -12.16
C ALA A 314 -23.27 -0.85 -13.41
N ARG A 315 -22.06 -0.54 -13.91
CA ARG A 315 -21.80 0.27 -15.12
C ARG A 315 -21.41 -0.57 -16.33
N GLY A 316 -21.52 -1.89 -16.24
CA GLY A 316 -20.99 -2.80 -17.27
C GLY A 316 -19.46 -2.79 -17.37
N TRP A 317 -18.74 -2.23 -16.39
CA TRP A 317 -17.28 -2.21 -16.38
C TRP A 317 -16.70 -3.48 -15.76
N GLY A 318 -15.63 -4.01 -16.33
CA GLY A 318 -14.81 -5.06 -15.73
C GLY A 318 -14.11 -4.57 -14.46
N TRP A 319 -13.74 -5.51 -13.59
CA TRP A 319 -13.02 -5.22 -12.34
C TRP A 319 -11.67 -5.92 -12.28
N LEU A 320 -10.62 -5.19 -11.91
CA LEU A 320 -9.27 -5.71 -11.67
C LEU A 320 -8.66 -5.10 -10.40
N VAL A 321 -8.02 -5.95 -9.61
CA VAL A 321 -7.11 -5.50 -8.56
C VAL A 321 -5.67 -5.71 -9.01
N PHE A 322 -4.91 -4.63 -9.10
CA PHE A 322 -3.49 -4.63 -9.45
C PHE A 322 -2.64 -4.66 -8.18
N THR A 323 -1.88 -5.74 -8.01
CA THR A 323 -1.05 -5.96 -6.81
C THR A 323 0.42 -5.59 -6.99
N GLY A 324 0.84 -5.36 -8.24
CA GLY A 324 2.24 -5.28 -8.65
C GLY A 324 3.03 -6.59 -8.55
N SER A 325 2.40 -7.67 -8.06
CA SER A 325 2.94 -9.03 -8.03
C SER A 325 2.49 -9.81 -9.27
N ARG A 326 3.16 -10.93 -9.56
CA ARG A 326 2.60 -11.93 -10.50
C ARG A 326 1.35 -12.59 -9.95
N LEU A 327 1.06 -12.50 -8.65
CA LEU A 327 -0.15 -13.02 -8.02
C LEU A 327 -1.23 -11.94 -7.92
N GLY A 328 -2.43 -12.26 -8.45
CA GLY A 328 -3.66 -11.52 -8.17
C GLY A 328 -4.63 -12.31 -7.29
N GLU A 329 -5.77 -11.70 -6.96
CA GLU A 329 -6.83 -12.35 -6.18
C GLU A 329 -7.27 -13.73 -6.75
N PRO A 330 -7.48 -13.91 -8.07
CA PRO A 330 -7.85 -15.23 -8.61
C PRO A 330 -6.77 -16.30 -8.41
N ASP A 331 -5.49 -15.90 -8.41
CA ASP A 331 -4.37 -16.82 -8.18
C ASP A 331 -4.29 -17.21 -6.71
N LEU A 332 -4.50 -16.25 -5.80
CA LEU A 332 -4.50 -16.47 -4.35
C LEU A 332 -5.65 -17.39 -3.89
N LEU A 333 -6.83 -17.27 -4.50
CA LEU A 333 -7.94 -18.20 -4.21
C LEU A 333 -7.57 -19.67 -4.54
N ARG A 334 -6.75 -19.87 -5.57
CA ARG A 334 -6.25 -21.19 -6.03
C ARG A 334 -4.92 -21.59 -5.39
N HIS A 335 -4.29 -20.69 -4.62
CA HIS A 335 -2.99 -20.93 -4.01
C HIS A 335 -3.08 -22.10 -3.04
N THR A 336 -2.19 -23.09 -3.20
CA THR A 336 -2.21 -24.29 -2.36
C THR A 336 -1.53 -24.00 -1.04
N VAL A 337 -2.27 -24.16 0.06
CA VAL A 337 -1.75 -24.07 1.42
C VAL A 337 -1.73 -25.49 2.00
N SER A 338 -0.75 -25.77 2.86
CA SER A 338 -0.65 -27.08 3.48
C SER A 338 -1.93 -27.39 4.28
N ALA A 339 -2.50 -28.58 4.08
CA ALA A 339 -3.73 -28.99 4.78
C ALA A 339 -3.54 -29.01 6.31
N ARG A 340 -2.31 -29.27 6.78
CA ARG A 340 -1.96 -29.19 8.20
C ARG A 340 -2.11 -27.75 8.71
N SER A 341 -1.44 -26.79 8.06
CA SER A 341 -1.46 -25.38 8.46
C SER A 341 -2.89 -24.82 8.42
N GLU A 342 -3.61 -25.11 7.33
CA GLU A 342 -5.01 -24.69 7.15
C GLU A 342 -5.92 -25.26 8.26
N ASN A 343 -5.83 -26.55 8.56
CA ASN A 343 -6.68 -27.17 9.59
C ASN A 343 -6.36 -26.66 11.00
N ILE A 344 -5.09 -26.44 11.34
CA ILE A 344 -4.69 -25.88 12.63
C ILE A 344 -5.29 -24.48 12.80
N LEU A 345 -5.12 -23.59 11.81
CA LEU A 345 -5.68 -22.25 11.88
C LEU A 345 -7.21 -22.26 11.90
N ARG A 346 -7.87 -23.06 11.05
CA ARG A 346 -9.34 -23.17 11.02
C ARG A 346 -9.90 -23.61 12.37
N ASN A 347 -9.34 -24.67 12.95
CA ASN A 347 -9.78 -25.19 14.25
C ASN A 347 -9.55 -24.16 15.35
N ARG A 348 -8.42 -23.44 15.32
CA ARG A 348 -8.16 -22.41 16.32
C ARG A 348 -9.11 -21.23 16.18
N LEU A 349 -9.35 -20.73 14.97
CA LEU A 349 -10.24 -19.60 14.73
C LEU A 349 -11.71 -19.93 15.03
N ALA A 350 -12.11 -21.21 14.93
CA ALA A 350 -13.42 -21.66 15.37
C ALA A 350 -13.62 -21.54 16.90
N ALA A 351 -12.55 -21.54 17.69
CA ALA A 351 -12.61 -21.33 19.13
C ALA A 351 -12.62 -19.84 19.54
N GLY A 352 -12.31 -18.93 18.62
CA GLY A 352 -12.31 -17.49 18.85
C GLY A 352 -11.19 -16.75 18.12
N ALA A 353 -11.20 -15.43 18.23
CA ALA A 353 -10.17 -14.59 17.61
C ALA A 353 -8.76 -14.90 18.14
N VAL A 354 -7.77 -14.61 17.30
CA VAL A 354 -6.34 -14.76 17.57
C VAL A 354 -5.68 -13.38 17.42
N HIS A 355 -4.81 -13.05 18.38
CA HIS A 355 -4.01 -11.83 18.39
C HIS A 355 -2.54 -12.13 18.05
N TRP A 356 -1.72 -11.10 17.84
CA TRP A 356 -0.38 -11.24 17.26
C TRP A 356 0.50 -12.29 17.98
N ALA A 357 0.56 -12.24 19.31
CA ALA A 357 1.41 -13.15 20.10
C ALA A 357 1.09 -14.63 19.85
N GLU A 358 -0.19 -14.98 19.83
CA GLU A 358 -0.64 -16.34 19.55
C GLU A 358 -0.50 -16.69 18.07
N PHE A 359 -0.82 -15.75 17.17
CA PHE A 359 -0.63 -15.93 15.74
C PHE A 359 0.82 -16.25 15.40
N ARG A 360 1.79 -15.59 16.04
CA ARG A 360 3.22 -15.87 15.87
C ARG A 360 3.57 -17.31 16.23
N SER A 361 3.07 -17.82 17.35
CA SER A 361 3.28 -19.22 17.74
C SER A 361 2.70 -20.19 16.71
N LEU A 362 1.54 -19.89 16.13
CA LEU A 362 0.94 -20.70 15.06
C LEU A 362 1.78 -20.66 13.78
N VAL A 363 2.33 -19.49 13.42
CA VAL A 363 3.26 -19.36 12.28
C VAL A 363 4.50 -20.21 12.50
N ASP A 364 5.09 -20.17 13.70
CA ASP A 364 6.28 -20.96 14.05
C ASP A 364 5.99 -22.48 14.04
N GLU A 365 4.80 -22.90 14.47
CA GLU A 365 4.40 -24.32 14.45
C GLU A 365 4.12 -24.83 13.03
N THR A 366 3.50 -24.01 12.19
CA THR A 366 2.93 -24.45 10.91
C THR A 366 3.79 -24.11 9.70
N GLY A 367 4.80 -23.25 9.86
CA GLY A 367 5.60 -22.72 8.75
C GLY A 367 4.77 -21.90 7.76
N LEU A 368 3.68 -21.28 8.24
CA LEU A 368 2.80 -20.45 7.41
C LEU A 368 3.59 -19.28 6.83
N GLU A 369 3.43 -19.03 5.53
CA GLU A 369 3.99 -17.84 4.87
C GLU A 369 2.93 -16.72 4.75
N PRO A 370 3.32 -15.44 4.58
CA PRO A 370 2.37 -14.34 4.41
C PRO A 370 1.37 -14.56 3.25
N VAL A 371 1.83 -15.14 2.13
CA VAL A 371 0.94 -15.49 1.00
C VAL A 371 -0.13 -16.50 1.40
N ASP A 372 0.22 -17.46 2.26
CA ASP A 372 -0.73 -18.48 2.73
C ASP A 372 -1.82 -17.83 3.59
N LEU A 373 -1.46 -16.89 4.48
CA LEU A 373 -2.46 -16.17 5.27
C LEU A 373 -3.42 -15.37 4.37
N ILE A 374 -2.91 -14.66 3.36
CA ILE A 374 -3.74 -13.91 2.41
C ILE A 374 -4.69 -14.86 1.69
N ALA A 375 -4.19 -15.98 1.17
CA ALA A 375 -4.99 -16.98 0.47
C ALA A 375 -6.08 -17.58 1.36
N LEU A 376 -5.74 -17.94 2.60
CA LEU A 376 -6.70 -18.48 3.58
C LEU A 376 -7.75 -17.44 3.97
N ALA A 377 -7.36 -16.18 4.19
CA ALA A 377 -8.28 -15.10 4.52
C ALA A 377 -9.30 -14.85 3.40
N LEU A 378 -8.85 -14.88 2.14
CA LEU A 378 -9.73 -14.77 0.97
C LEU A 378 -10.66 -16.00 0.84
N ARG A 379 -10.12 -17.22 0.97
CA ARG A 379 -10.89 -18.47 0.78
C ARG A 379 -11.95 -18.69 1.85
N HIS A 380 -11.61 -18.44 3.11
CA HIS A 380 -12.49 -18.71 4.25
C HIS A 380 -13.26 -17.47 4.73
N ASN A 381 -13.13 -16.35 4.03
CA ASN A 381 -13.70 -15.07 4.41
C ASN A 381 -13.32 -14.66 5.85
N TRP A 382 -12.11 -14.99 6.31
CA TRP A 382 -11.67 -14.58 7.65
C TRP A 382 -11.53 -13.07 7.73
N ARG A 383 -11.84 -12.53 8.90
CA ARG A 383 -11.58 -11.14 9.23
C ARG A 383 -10.15 -11.01 9.74
N TRP A 384 -9.31 -10.35 8.96
CA TRP A 384 -7.97 -9.94 9.33
C TRP A 384 -7.91 -8.42 9.47
N ASP A 385 -7.88 -7.94 10.71
CA ASP A 385 -7.61 -6.55 11.05
C ASP A 385 -6.10 -6.37 11.19
N ARG A 386 -5.54 -5.33 10.57
CA ARG A 386 -4.09 -5.14 10.52
C ARG A 386 -3.50 -4.78 11.87
N ALA A 387 -4.07 -3.76 12.51
CA ALA A 387 -3.51 -3.15 13.70
C ALA A 387 -4.63 -2.47 14.53
N PRO A 388 -4.87 -2.89 15.80
CA PRO A 388 -4.24 -4.05 16.43
C PRO A 388 -4.57 -5.33 15.66
N PHE A 389 -3.59 -6.22 15.53
CA PHE A 389 -3.74 -7.44 14.77
C PHE A 389 -4.81 -8.31 15.40
N ARG A 390 -5.78 -8.69 14.57
CA ARG A 390 -6.83 -9.61 14.95
C ARG A 390 -7.21 -10.46 13.75
N LEU A 391 -7.11 -11.77 13.93
CA LEU A 391 -7.59 -12.75 12.97
C LEU A 391 -8.78 -13.49 13.59
N SER A 392 -9.90 -13.54 12.89
CA SER A 392 -11.12 -14.22 13.36
C SER A 392 -11.88 -14.89 12.22
N ALA A 393 -12.58 -15.98 12.54
CA ALA A 393 -13.66 -16.47 11.70
C ALA A 393 -14.75 -15.39 11.61
N THR A 394 -15.44 -15.31 10.46
CA THR A 394 -16.48 -14.31 10.20
C THR A 394 -17.68 -14.47 11.12
#